data_AF-A0A7S4MX14-F1
#
_entry.id   AF-A0A7S4MX14-F1
#
_cell.length_a   1.000
_cell.length_b   1.000
_cell.length_c   1.000
_cell.angle_alpha   90.00
_cell.angle_beta   90.00
_cell.angle_gamma   90.00
#
_symmetry.space_group_name_H-M   'P 1'
#
loop_
_entity.id
_entity.type
_entity.pdbx_description
1 polymer ?
#
loop_
_entity_poly.entity_id
_entity_poly.type
_entity_poly.pdbx_seq_one_letter_code
_entity_poly.pdbx_strand_id
1 'polypeptide(L)'
;LESCIKENEAYQEQYRLTKRKLQHIPKGKQFDFNEMQIFGKFDLFCRRLMKLIDMFSTVEHFSSLAENKLEGMEPLIEQFHKVKRDFRSRNHDLLDYHNNKFDRDYVEFNVRISDLEGSLQQFINQSFESISSIGHSLNLLHKFQNILHRETLKSDLDSKLNIIFQNYGLELEQVQQLYEKQKHDPPIPQN
;
A
#
# COMPACT_ATOMS: atom_id res chain seq x y z
N LEU A 1 18.61 -0.36 -0.72
CA LEU A 1 18.26 -1.11 -1.95
C LEU A 1 18.04 -0.17 -3.12
N GLU A 2 17.19 0.86 -2.97
CA GLU A 2 16.96 1.87 -4.01
C GLU A 2 18.24 2.53 -4.53
N SER A 3 19.19 2.88 -3.64
CA SER A 3 20.47 3.44 -4.06
C SER A 3 21.21 2.53 -5.04
N CYS A 4 21.22 1.21 -4.83
CA CYS A 4 21.88 0.28 -5.75
C CYS A 4 21.23 0.26 -7.14
N ILE A 5 19.90 0.42 -7.20
CA ILE A 5 19.17 0.52 -8.48
C ILE A 5 19.55 1.83 -9.18
N LYS A 6 19.53 2.96 -8.45
CA LYS A 6 19.93 4.28 -8.97
C LYS A 6 21.37 4.30 -9.47
N GLU A 7 22.29 3.63 -8.77
CA GLU A 7 23.69 3.50 -9.19
C GLU A 7 23.82 2.69 -10.49
N ASN A 8 23.07 1.60 -10.67
CA ASN A 8 23.06 0.85 -11.95
C ASN A 8 22.50 1.71 -13.09
N GLU A 9 21.40 2.43 -12.85
CA GLU A 9 20.81 3.36 -13.83
C GLU A 9 21.80 4.46 -14.23
N ALA A 10 22.45 5.09 -13.25
CA ALA A 10 23.46 6.12 -13.49
C ALA A 10 24.67 5.57 -14.25
N TYR A 11 25.13 4.36 -13.91
CA TYR A 11 26.23 3.69 -14.59
C TYR A 11 25.89 3.41 -16.06
N GLN A 12 24.70 2.87 -16.34
CA GLN A 12 24.24 2.62 -17.71
C GLN A 12 24.08 3.91 -18.51
N GLU A 13 23.51 4.96 -17.91
CA GLU A 13 23.35 6.24 -18.59
C GLU A 13 24.72 6.85 -18.94
N GLN A 14 25.66 6.83 -18.00
CA GLN A 14 26.99 7.37 -18.23
C GLN A 14 27.77 6.57 -19.29
N TYR A 15 27.59 5.24 -19.33
CA TYR A 15 28.13 4.40 -20.40
C TYR A 15 27.56 4.80 -21.76
N ARG A 16 26.23 4.95 -21.88
CA ARG A 16 25.56 5.34 -23.13
C ARG A 16 25.95 6.75 -23.57
N LEU A 17 26.13 7.68 -22.64
CA LEU A 17 26.63 9.03 -22.91
C LEU A 17 28.06 8.99 -23.45
N THR A 18 28.94 8.22 -22.82
CA THR A 18 30.33 8.06 -23.26
C THR A 18 30.42 7.42 -24.65
N LYS A 19 29.64 6.36 -24.90
CA LYS A 19 29.55 5.69 -26.20
C LYS A 19 29.09 6.65 -27.31
N ARG A 20 28.04 7.44 -27.08
CA ARG A 20 27.57 8.49 -28.01
C ARG A 20 28.66 9.53 -28.31
N LYS A 21 29.38 10.02 -27.28
CA LYS A 21 30.48 10.99 -27.48
C LYS A 21 31.60 10.42 -28.36
N LEU A 22 31.96 9.15 -28.19
CA LEU A 22 33.02 8.51 -28.99
C LEU A 22 32.62 8.26 -30.44
N GLN A 23 31.33 8.04 -30.72
CA GLN A 23 30.82 7.93 -32.10
C GLN A 23 31.02 9.22 -32.90
N HIS A 24 31.01 10.38 -32.23
CA HIS A 24 31.31 11.67 -32.86
C HIS A 24 32.81 11.94 -33.08
N ILE A 25 33.70 11.00 -32.71
CA ILE A 25 35.15 11.10 -32.91
C ILE A 25 35.60 9.95 -33.83
N PRO A 26 35.62 10.15 -35.17
CA PRO A 26 35.77 9.06 -36.15
C PRO A 26 37.10 8.32 -36.09
N LYS A 27 38.16 8.99 -35.62
CA LYS A 27 39.52 8.43 -35.48
C LYS A 27 39.80 7.88 -34.08
N GLY A 28 38.84 7.99 -33.15
CA GLY A 28 38.95 7.48 -31.79
C GLY A 28 38.59 6.00 -31.69
N LYS A 29 39.20 5.28 -30.74
CA LYS A 29 38.81 3.90 -30.41
C LYS A 29 37.36 3.88 -29.93
N GLN A 30 36.52 3.10 -30.60
CA GLN A 30 35.10 3.00 -30.29
C GLN A 30 34.85 2.10 -29.08
N PHE A 31 33.80 2.42 -28.31
CA PHE A 31 33.27 1.58 -27.24
C PHE A 31 32.19 0.67 -27.81
N ASP A 32 32.61 -0.45 -28.37
CA ASP A 32 31.73 -1.47 -28.93
C ASP A 32 31.79 -2.76 -28.11
N PHE A 33 31.49 -2.62 -26.81
CA PHE A 33 31.40 -3.75 -25.90
C PHE A 33 29.98 -4.32 -25.89
N ASN A 34 29.89 -5.62 -25.59
CA ASN A 34 28.61 -6.29 -25.40
C ASN A 34 27.94 -5.82 -24.10
N GLU A 35 26.92 -4.97 -24.24
CA GLU A 35 26.17 -4.39 -23.11
C GLU A 35 25.52 -5.47 -22.22
N MET A 36 25.12 -6.62 -22.79
CA MET A 36 24.57 -7.73 -22.01
C MET A 36 25.61 -8.35 -21.07
N GLN A 37 26.88 -8.39 -21.47
CA GLN A 37 27.96 -8.90 -20.62
C GLN A 37 28.34 -7.90 -19.52
N ILE A 38 28.16 -6.60 -19.78
CA ILE A 38 28.46 -5.53 -18.81
C ILE A 38 27.33 -5.42 -17.78
N PHE A 39 26.08 -5.30 -18.24
CA PHE A 39 24.95 -4.94 -17.39
C PHE A 39 24.06 -6.11 -16.98
N GLY A 40 24.04 -7.21 -17.74
CA GLY A 40 23.03 -8.26 -17.57
C GLY A 40 22.96 -8.85 -16.16
N LYS A 41 24.11 -9.05 -15.49
CA LYS A 41 24.14 -9.51 -14.08
C LYS A 41 23.58 -8.45 -13.11
N PHE A 42 23.92 -7.18 -13.35
CA PHE A 42 23.46 -6.06 -12.54
C PHE A 42 21.96 -5.83 -12.72
N ASP A 43 21.44 -5.96 -13.95
CA ASP A 43 20.01 -5.86 -14.22
C ASP A 43 19.21 -6.96 -13.52
N LEU A 44 19.69 -8.21 -13.54
CA LEU A 44 19.05 -9.31 -12.80
C LEU A 44 19.06 -9.07 -11.30
N PHE A 45 20.18 -8.57 -10.76
CA PHE A 45 20.27 -8.18 -9.36
C PHE A 45 19.28 -7.05 -9.01
N CYS A 46 19.24 -5.97 -9.80
CA CYS A 46 18.29 -4.87 -9.60
C CYS A 46 16.83 -5.34 -9.68
N ARG A 47 16.50 -6.27 -10.57
CA ARG A 47 15.16 -6.91 -10.62
C ARG A 47 14.82 -7.63 -9.32
N ARG A 48 15.78 -8.33 -8.71
CA ARG A 48 15.59 -8.94 -7.39
C ARG A 48 15.39 -7.87 -6.32
N LEU A 49 16.17 -6.79 -6.34
CA LEU A 49 16.05 -5.70 -5.38
C LEU A 49 14.67 -5.01 -5.44
N MET A 50 14.12 -4.80 -6.64
CA MET A 50 12.78 -4.23 -6.80
C MET A 50 11.70 -5.06 -6.10
N LYS A 51 11.76 -6.40 -6.24
CA LYS A 51 10.83 -7.32 -5.55
C LYS A 51 10.98 -7.26 -4.03
N LEU A 52 12.22 -7.14 -3.53
CA LEU A 52 12.47 -7.03 -2.10
C LEU A 52 11.96 -5.70 -1.53
N ILE A 53 12.16 -4.60 -2.25
CA ILE A 53 11.62 -3.28 -1.86
C ILE A 53 10.10 -3.38 -1.74
N ASP A 54 9.43 -3.86 -2.78
CA ASP A 54 7.97 -4.02 -2.79
C ASP A 54 7.45 -4.93 -1.65
N MET A 55 8.10 -6.07 -1.44
CA MET A 55 7.79 -6.99 -0.34
C MET A 55 7.96 -6.32 1.02
N PHE A 56 9.07 -5.59 1.25
CA PHE A 56 9.32 -4.93 2.52
C PHE A 56 8.35 -3.78 2.79
N SER A 57 8.04 -2.96 1.78
CA SER A 57 7.02 -1.91 1.89
C SER A 57 5.65 -2.50 2.25
N THR A 58 5.28 -3.64 1.63
CA THR A 58 4.05 -4.34 1.96
C THR A 58 4.05 -4.85 3.41
N VAL A 59 5.15 -5.47 3.86
CA VAL A 59 5.29 -5.93 5.24
C VAL A 59 5.23 -4.77 6.23
N GLU A 60 5.85 -3.63 5.93
CA GLU A 60 5.81 -2.42 6.76
C GLU A 60 4.39 -1.88 6.89
N HIS A 61 3.65 -1.77 5.77
CA HIS A 61 2.26 -1.31 5.79
C HIS A 61 1.36 -2.17 6.69
N PHE A 62 1.38 -3.49 6.51
CA PHE A 62 0.59 -4.38 7.35
C PHE A 62 1.08 -4.43 8.81
N SER A 63 2.37 -4.18 9.07
CA SER A 63 2.88 -4.06 10.44
C SER A 63 2.37 -2.79 11.11
N SER A 64 2.34 -1.65 10.41
CA SER A 64 1.73 -0.41 10.90
C SER A 64 0.23 -0.60 11.19
N LEU A 65 -0.50 -1.30 10.32
CA LEU A 65 -1.90 -1.66 10.57
C LEU A 65 -2.06 -2.47 11.86
N ALA A 66 -1.17 -3.44 12.11
CA ALA A 66 -1.19 -4.25 13.33
C ALA A 66 -0.88 -3.44 14.61
N GLU A 67 0.00 -2.44 14.53
CA GLU A 67 0.38 -1.58 15.65
C GLU A 67 -0.75 -0.65 16.10
N ASN A 68 -1.62 -0.23 15.17
CA ASN A 68 -2.72 0.69 15.46
C ASN A 68 -3.92 0.04 16.18
N LYS A 69 -3.91 -1.29 16.40
CA LYS A 69 -4.89 -2.04 17.21
C LYS A 69 -6.35 -1.62 16.98
N LEU A 70 -6.76 -1.62 15.72
CA LEU A 70 -8.16 -1.45 15.38
C LEU A 70 -8.95 -2.69 15.84
N GLU A 71 -10.01 -2.47 16.60
CA GLU A 71 -10.89 -3.53 17.10
C GLU A 71 -11.49 -4.33 15.92
N GLY A 72 -11.48 -5.65 16.01
CA GLY A 72 -12.02 -6.54 14.98
C GLY A 72 -11.04 -6.92 13.88
N MET A 73 -9.83 -6.34 13.86
CA MET A 73 -8.78 -6.66 12.89
C MET A 73 -7.91 -7.85 13.29
N GLU A 74 -8.10 -8.43 14.47
CA GLU A 74 -7.27 -9.51 15.01
C GLU A 74 -7.14 -10.69 14.03
N PRO A 75 -8.22 -11.17 13.35
CA PRO A 75 -8.11 -12.26 12.39
C PRO A 75 -7.28 -11.90 11.15
N LEU A 76 -7.38 -10.66 10.66
CA LEU A 76 -6.61 -10.16 9.51
C LEU A 76 -5.13 -10.06 9.85
N ILE A 77 -4.81 -9.52 11.03
CA ILE A 77 -3.45 -9.40 11.54
C ILE A 77 -2.83 -10.79 11.74
N GLU A 78 -3.59 -11.75 12.27
CA GLU A 78 -3.11 -13.12 12.44
C GLU A 78 -2.79 -13.79 11.11
N GLN A 79 -3.64 -13.62 10.10
CA GLN A 79 -3.39 -14.13 8.75
C GLN A 79 -2.15 -13.47 8.13
N PHE A 80 -1.97 -12.16 8.24
CA PHE A 80 -0.76 -11.47 7.81
C PHE A 80 0.50 -12.05 8.48
N HIS A 81 0.47 -12.25 9.80
CA HIS A 81 1.58 -12.85 10.52
C HIS A 81 1.87 -14.29 10.05
N LYS A 82 0.84 -15.07 9.70
CA LYS A 82 1.00 -16.40 9.12
C LYS A 82 1.71 -16.33 7.76
N VAL A 83 1.26 -15.47 6.84
CA VAL A 83 1.91 -15.28 5.54
C VAL A 83 3.38 -14.90 5.70
N LYS A 84 3.68 -13.95 6.61
CA LYS A 84 5.05 -13.53 6.91
C LYS A 84 5.90 -14.67 7.48
N ARG A 85 5.36 -15.47 8.41
CA ARG A 85 6.07 -16.62 8.99
C ARG A 85 6.34 -17.71 7.94
N ASP A 86 5.34 -18.04 7.14
CA ASP A 86 5.44 -19.05 6.09
C ASP A 86 6.55 -18.68 5.10
N PHE A 87 6.57 -17.42 4.64
CA PHE A 87 7.62 -16.94 3.75
C PHE A 87 9.01 -16.99 4.40
N ARG A 88 9.15 -16.51 5.64
CA ARG A 88 10.43 -16.56 6.37
C ARG A 88 10.95 -17.98 6.56
N SER A 89 10.06 -18.96 6.79
CA SER A 89 10.45 -20.36 6.98
C SER A 89 11.13 -21.00 5.77
N ARG A 90 10.96 -20.41 4.57
CA ARG A 90 11.61 -20.88 3.34
C ARG A 90 13.13 -20.63 3.34
N ASN A 91 13.65 -19.76 4.22
CA ASN A 91 15.08 -19.48 4.41
C ASN A 91 15.82 -19.16 3.10
N HIS A 92 15.26 -18.26 2.29
CA HIS A 92 15.93 -17.81 1.06
C HIS A 92 17.15 -16.95 1.38
N ASP A 93 18.21 -17.11 0.60
CA ASP A 93 19.11 -15.99 0.34
C ASP A 93 18.37 -14.99 -0.56
N LEU A 94 17.96 -13.88 0.03
CA LEU A 94 17.14 -12.87 -0.64
C LEU A 94 17.90 -12.18 -1.79
N LEU A 95 19.24 -12.09 -1.69
CA LEU A 95 20.08 -11.39 -2.65
C LEU A 95 20.60 -12.30 -3.77
N ASP A 96 20.45 -13.62 -3.64
CA ASP A 96 20.77 -14.57 -4.71
C ASP A 96 19.73 -14.49 -5.83
N TYR A 97 20.12 -13.78 -6.90
CA TYR A 97 19.32 -13.61 -8.11
C TYR A 97 19.44 -14.77 -9.11
N HIS A 98 20.29 -15.77 -8.87
CA HIS A 98 20.38 -16.97 -9.71
C HIS A 98 19.31 -18.00 -9.34
N ASN A 99 18.81 -17.93 -8.10
CA ASN A 99 17.82 -18.86 -7.59
C ASN A 99 16.39 -18.36 -7.83
N ASN A 100 15.74 -18.97 -8.81
CA ASN A 100 14.34 -18.68 -9.18
C ASN A 100 13.31 -19.23 -8.18
N LYS A 101 13.70 -19.98 -7.14
CA LYS A 101 12.77 -20.46 -6.11
C LYS A 101 12.13 -19.30 -5.36
N PHE A 102 12.93 -18.28 -5.03
CA PHE A 102 12.42 -17.04 -4.42
C PHE A 102 11.33 -16.41 -5.29
N ASP A 103 11.50 -16.36 -6.62
CA ASP A 103 10.53 -15.71 -7.49
C ASP A 103 9.17 -16.41 -7.48
N ARG A 104 9.15 -17.75 -7.36
CA ARG A 104 7.90 -18.51 -7.18
C ARG A 104 7.25 -18.23 -5.84
N ASP A 105 8.04 -18.29 -4.77
CA ASP A 105 7.54 -18.07 -3.40
C ASP A 105 7.09 -16.60 -3.20
N TYR A 106 7.71 -15.64 -3.89
CA TYR A 106 7.31 -14.22 -3.92
C TYR A 106 5.96 -14.02 -4.65
N VAL A 107 5.72 -14.74 -5.76
CA VAL A 107 4.41 -14.72 -6.42
C VAL A 107 3.33 -15.29 -5.51
N GLU A 108 3.60 -16.41 -4.82
CA GLU A 108 2.66 -16.98 -3.84
C GLU A 108 2.39 -16.01 -2.68
N PHE A 109 3.43 -15.34 -2.17
CA PHE A 109 3.30 -14.28 -1.16
C PHE A 109 2.36 -13.16 -1.65
N ASN A 110 2.54 -12.66 -2.87
CA ASN A 110 1.71 -11.59 -3.42
C ASN A 110 0.25 -12.00 -3.60
N VAL A 111 -0.03 -13.23 -3.99
CA VAL A 111 -1.41 -13.75 -4.06
C VAL A 111 -2.06 -13.69 -2.68
N ARG A 112 -1.39 -14.22 -1.65
CA ARG A 112 -1.92 -14.21 -0.28
C ARG A 112 -2.08 -12.79 0.29
N ILE A 113 -1.18 -11.87 -0.07
CA ILE A 113 -1.32 -10.45 0.28
C ILE A 113 -2.55 -9.84 -0.40
N SER A 114 -2.78 -10.13 -1.69
CA SER A 114 -3.95 -9.63 -2.41
C SER A 114 -5.26 -10.11 -1.76
N ASP A 115 -5.32 -11.36 -1.32
CA ASP A 115 -6.48 -11.91 -0.59
C ASP A 115 -6.70 -11.19 0.76
N LEU A 116 -5.61 -10.87 1.46
CA LEU A 116 -5.66 -10.09 2.70
C LEU A 116 -6.17 -8.67 2.47
N GLU A 117 -5.76 -8.04 1.38
CA GLU A 117 -6.25 -6.71 1.01
C GLU A 117 -7.73 -6.70 0.67
N GLY A 118 -8.21 -7.72 -0.07
CA GLY A 118 -9.64 -7.88 -0.33
C GLY A 118 -10.43 -8.07 0.97
N SER A 119 -9.90 -8.86 1.90
CA SER A 119 -10.52 -9.08 3.22
C SER A 119 -10.52 -7.80 4.07
N LEU A 120 -9.45 -7.01 4.00
CA LEU A 120 -9.36 -5.69 4.65
C LEU A 120 -10.38 -4.71 4.06
N GLN A 121 -10.53 -4.67 2.74
CA GLN A 121 -11.52 -3.84 2.06
C GLN A 121 -12.94 -4.21 2.50
N GLN A 122 -13.25 -5.51 2.58
CA GLN A 122 -14.53 -5.99 3.08
C GLN A 122 -14.77 -5.57 4.54
N PHE A 123 -13.76 -5.69 5.40
CA PHE A 123 -13.85 -5.25 6.80
C PHE A 123 -14.15 -3.74 6.90
N ILE A 124 -13.45 -2.92 6.12
CA ILE A 124 -13.68 -1.47 6.08
C ILE A 124 -15.14 -1.23 5.68
N ASN A 125 -15.61 -1.84 4.60
CA ASN A 125 -16.99 -1.67 4.14
C ASN A 125 -18.03 -2.00 5.23
N GLN A 126 -17.88 -3.15 5.89
CA GLN A 126 -18.79 -3.57 6.97
C GLN A 126 -18.76 -2.62 8.17
N SER A 127 -17.57 -2.10 8.52
CA SER A 127 -17.43 -1.15 9.62
C SER A 127 -18.16 0.18 9.39
N PHE A 128 -18.41 0.53 8.11
CA PHE A 128 -19.21 1.69 7.73
C PHE A 128 -20.70 1.37 7.48
N GLU A 129 -21.12 0.10 7.52
CA GLU A 129 -22.53 -0.28 7.45
C GLU A 129 -23.20 -0.27 8.83
N SER A 130 -22.45 -0.63 9.89
CA SER A 130 -22.97 -0.79 11.25
C SER A 130 -22.90 0.49 12.12
N ILE A 131 -22.93 1.67 11.50
CA ILE A 131 -22.62 2.92 12.21
C ILE A 131 -23.77 3.36 13.13
N SER A 132 -23.41 3.66 14.38
CA SER A 132 -24.31 4.20 15.42
C SER A 132 -24.40 5.73 15.46
N SER A 133 -23.36 6.46 15.05
CA SER A 133 -23.41 7.92 14.86
C SER A 133 -22.34 8.43 13.89
N ILE A 134 -22.61 9.58 13.29
CA ILE A 134 -21.72 10.27 12.34
C ILE A 134 -20.35 10.56 12.95
N GLY A 135 -20.31 10.96 14.23
CA GLY A 135 -19.06 11.21 14.95
C GLY A 135 -18.19 9.96 15.06
N HIS A 136 -18.78 8.79 15.29
CA HIS A 136 -18.05 7.52 15.28
C HIS A 136 -17.52 7.18 13.88
N SER A 137 -18.31 7.41 12.82
CA SER A 137 -17.87 7.19 11.44
C SER A 137 -16.68 8.05 11.06
N LEU A 138 -16.71 9.34 11.39
CA LEU A 138 -15.64 10.28 11.06
C LEU A 138 -14.35 9.91 11.79
N ASN A 139 -14.45 9.54 13.07
CA ASN A 139 -13.30 9.06 13.83
C ASN A 139 -12.71 7.78 13.24
N LEU A 140 -13.55 6.83 12.83
CA LEU A 140 -13.10 5.59 12.21
C LEU A 140 -12.46 5.84 10.84
N LEU A 141 -13.06 6.70 10.01
CA LEU A 141 -12.52 7.13 8.72
C LEU A 141 -11.14 7.76 8.90
N HIS A 142 -11.00 8.68 9.85
CA HIS A 142 -9.73 9.34 10.13
C HIS A 142 -8.66 8.33 10.55
N LYS A 143 -9.00 7.35 11.40
CA LYS A 143 -8.08 6.25 11.75
C LYS A 143 -7.63 5.49 10.50
N PHE A 144 -8.55 5.08 9.64
CA PHE A 144 -8.19 4.37 8.41
C PHE A 144 -7.33 5.21 7.46
N GLN A 145 -7.62 6.50 7.28
CA GLN A 145 -6.81 7.39 6.44
C GLN A 145 -5.38 7.57 6.96
N ASN A 146 -5.19 7.57 8.28
CA ASN A 146 -3.87 7.67 8.89
C ASN A 146 -3.05 6.37 8.78
N ILE A 147 -3.71 5.23 8.61
CA ILE A 147 -3.08 3.91 8.58
C ILE A 147 -2.85 3.43 7.15
N LEU A 148 -3.82 3.67 6.25
CA LEU A 148 -3.86 3.13 4.90
C LEU A 148 -3.25 4.11 3.90
N HIS A 149 -2.05 3.77 3.42
CA HIS A 149 -1.30 4.61 2.49
C HIS A 149 -1.42 4.19 1.02
N ARG A 150 -1.92 2.97 0.74
CA ARG A 150 -2.14 2.47 -0.62
C ARG A 150 -3.27 3.23 -1.33
N GLU A 151 -3.03 3.61 -2.58
CA GLU A 151 -3.95 4.45 -3.37
C GLU A 151 -5.33 3.82 -3.57
N THR A 152 -5.40 2.51 -3.80
CA THR A 152 -6.67 1.78 -3.98
C THR A 152 -7.56 1.89 -2.75
N LEU A 153 -7.00 1.66 -1.56
CA LEU A 153 -7.73 1.76 -0.29
C LEU A 153 -8.12 3.22 0.02
N LYS A 154 -7.29 4.20 -0.37
CA LYS A 154 -7.64 5.62 -0.21
C LYS A 154 -8.90 6.00 -1.00
N SER A 155 -9.00 5.55 -2.25
CA SER A 155 -10.19 5.80 -3.08
C SER A 155 -11.46 5.23 -2.44
N ASP A 156 -11.36 4.05 -1.79
CA ASP A 156 -12.50 3.47 -1.08
C ASP A 156 -12.90 4.31 0.13
N LEU A 157 -11.93 4.83 0.91
CA LEU A 157 -12.22 5.71 2.05
C LEU A 157 -12.90 7.02 1.62
N ASP A 158 -12.48 7.60 0.50
CA ASP A 158 -13.11 8.81 -0.04
C ASP A 158 -14.58 8.55 -0.42
N SER A 159 -14.90 7.37 -0.93
CA SER A 159 -16.29 6.96 -1.17
C SER A 159 -17.11 6.90 0.13
N LYS A 160 -16.50 6.46 1.25
CA LYS A 160 -17.17 6.42 2.57
C LYS A 160 -17.39 7.81 3.14
N LEU A 161 -16.48 8.75 2.92
CA LEU A 161 -16.68 10.15 3.32
C LEU A 161 -17.96 10.74 2.72
N ASN A 162 -18.22 10.48 1.44
CA ASN A 162 -19.43 10.94 0.78
C ASN A 162 -20.71 10.38 1.43
N ILE A 163 -20.70 9.10 1.81
CA ILE A 163 -21.83 8.45 2.50
C ILE A 163 -22.07 9.10 3.86
N ILE A 164 -21.01 9.34 4.63
CA ILE A 164 -21.11 10.01 5.94
C ILE A 164 -21.68 11.43 5.78
N PHE A 165 -21.25 12.16 4.75
CA PHE A 165 -21.74 13.50 4.48
C PHE A 165 -23.24 13.52 4.12
N GLN A 166 -23.72 12.57 3.32
CA GLN A 166 -25.15 12.44 3.01
C GLN A 166 -25.97 12.15 4.28
N ASN A 167 -25.51 11.23 5.13
CA ASN A 167 -26.18 10.94 6.41
C ASN A 167 -26.22 12.16 7.34
N TYR A 168 -25.16 12.98 7.32
CA TYR A 168 -25.14 14.25 8.05
C TYR A 168 -26.18 15.25 7.56
N GLY A 169 -26.36 15.36 6.24
CA GLY A 169 -27.43 16.16 5.66
C GLY A 169 -28.81 15.73 6.15
N LEU A 170 -29.08 14.42 6.17
CA LEU A 170 -30.35 13.87 6.66
C LEU A 170 -30.58 14.13 8.16
N GLU A 171 -29.55 13.98 9.00
CA GLU A 171 -29.65 14.32 10.43
C GLU A 171 -29.94 15.81 10.63
N LEU A 172 -29.31 16.71 9.87
CA LEU A 172 -29.58 18.15 9.94
C LEU A 172 -31.02 18.49 9.55
N GLU A 173 -31.54 17.86 8.49
CA GLU A 173 -32.95 18.03 8.11
C GLU A 173 -33.91 17.56 9.20
N GLN A 174 -33.63 16.43 9.86
CA GLN A 174 -34.43 15.94 10.97
C GLN A 174 -34.40 16.89 12.17
N VAL A 175 -33.22 17.41 12.53
CA VAL A 175 -33.07 18.40 13.60
C VAL A 175 -33.81 19.69 13.26
N GLN A 176 -33.75 20.15 12.01
CA GLN A 176 -34.49 21.33 11.55
C GLN A 176 -36.00 21.10 11.67
N GLN A 177 -36.51 19.96 11.21
CA GLN A 177 -37.93 19.61 11.32
C GLN A 177 -38.40 19.53 12.78
N LEU A 178 -37.58 18.95 13.66
CA LEU A 178 -37.87 18.88 15.09
C LEU A 178 -37.96 20.28 15.71
N TYR A 179 -36.99 21.14 15.42
CA TYR A 179 -36.97 22.53 15.87
C TYR A 179 -38.22 23.28 15.41
N GLU A 180 -38.55 23.23 14.11
CA GLU A 180 -39.73 23.91 13.58
C GLU A 180 -41.04 23.43 14.22
N LYS A 181 -41.13 22.13 14.54
CA LYS A 181 -42.30 21.53 15.19
C LYS A 181 -42.44 21.93 16.66
N GLN A 182 -41.34 22.09 17.38
CA GLN A 182 -41.33 22.28 18.84
C GLN A 182 -40.97 23.71 19.28
N LYS A 183 -40.64 24.64 18.36
CA LYS A 183 -40.18 26.01 18.70
C LYS A 183 -41.12 26.82 19.58
N HIS A 184 -42.42 26.52 19.57
CA HIS A 184 -43.43 27.23 20.36
C HIS A 184 -43.76 26.56 21.70
N ASP A 185 -43.45 25.27 21.85
CA ASP A 185 -43.70 24.50 23.07
C ASP A 185 -42.65 23.37 23.20
N PRO A 186 -41.39 23.71 23.55
CA PRO A 186 -40.32 22.73 23.62
C PRO A 186 -40.48 21.82 24.85
N PRO A 187 -40.26 20.50 24.71
CA PRO A 187 -40.33 19.59 25.85
C PRO A 187 -39.28 19.95 26.91
N ILE A 188 -39.74 20.14 28.15
CA ILE A 188 -38.90 20.49 29.30
C ILE A 188 -38.52 19.18 30.03
N PRO A 189 -37.24 18.97 30.39
CA PRO A 189 -36.84 17.80 31.18
C PRO A 189 -37.60 17.74 32.52
N GLN A 190 -38.09 16.56 32.91
CA GLN A 190 -38.64 16.36 34.25
C GLN A 190 -37.50 16.30 35.29
N ASN A 191 -37.68 17.03 36.40
CA ASN A 191 -36.76 17.08 37.53
C ASN A 191 -36.63 15.74 38.25
#